data_AF-E7RDD6-F1
#
_entry.id   AF-E7RDD6-F1
#
_cell.length_a   1.000
_cell.length_b   1.000
_cell.length_c   1.000
_cell.angle_alpha   90.00
_cell.angle_beta   90.00
_cell.angle_gamma   90.00
#
_symmetry.space_group_name_H-M   'P 1'
#
loop_
_entity.id
_entity.type
_entity.pdbx_description
1 polymer ?
#
loop_
_entity_poly.entity_id
_entity_poly.type
_entity_poly.pdbx_seq_one_letter_code
_entity_poly.pdbx_strand_id
1 'polypeptide(L)' 'MKNIGLKMIWIIPNVLLYLLAIGILWFIFINAQGLQEINNLEIWVLILLLLLLVNFFGSYKIVSWIKQRKM' A
#
# COMPACT_ATOMS: atom_id res chain seq x y z
N MET A 1 6.81 2.77 28.00
CA MET A 1 5.55 3.27 27.41
C MET A 1 5.70 4.47 26.45
N LYS A 2 6.89 5.11 26.32
CA LYS A 2 7.08 6.37 25.56
C LYS A 2 7.26 6.22 24.02
N ASN A 3 7.36 4.99 23.49
CA ASN A 3 7.71 4.73 22.07
C ASN A 3 6.55 4.19 21.20
N ILE A 4 5.34 4.08 21.73
CA ILE A 4 4.18 3.54 20.98
C ILE A 4 3.60 4.59 20.02
N GLY A 5 3.52 5.85 20.45
CA GLY A 5 3.05 6.97 19.61
C GLY A 5 3.90 7.17 18.35
N LEU A 6 5.22 7.11 18.50
CA LEU A 6 6.17 7.24 17.38
C LEU A 6 6.06 6.11 16.36
N LYS A 7 5.58 4.93 16.76
CA LYS A 7 5.39 3.76 15.88
C LYS A 7 4.02 3.74 15.22
N MET A 8 2.97 4.24 15.88
CA MET A 8 1.66 4.44 15.25
C MET A 8 1.75 5.37 14.04
N ILE A 9 2.62 6.39 14.09
CA ILE A 9 2.92 7.27 12.95
C ILE A 9 3.38 6.51 11.71
N TRP A 10 4.00 5.33 11.84
CA TRP A 10 4.44 4.52 10.70
C TRP A 10 3.41 3.47 10.27
N ILE A 11 2.50 3.07 11.17
CA ILE A 11 1.43 2.11 10.87
C ILE A 11 0.31 2.81 10.08
N ILE A 12 -0.09 4.02 10.50
CA ILE A 12 -1.14 4.81 9.85
C ILE A 12 -0.91 5.00 8.33
N PRO A 13 0.25 5.48 7.86
CA PRO A 13 0.49 5.65 6.42
C PRO A 13 0.47 4.32 5.68
N ASN A 14 0.93 3.22 6.29
CA ASN A 14 0.87 1.89 5.67
C ASN A 14 -0.58 1.43 5.51
N VAL A 15 -1.44 1.64 6.51
CA VAL A 15 -2.88 1.34 6.41
C VAL A 15 -3.57 2.21 5.35
N LEU A 16 -3.24 3.51 5.29
CA LEU A 16 -3.76 4.40 4.25
C LEU A 16 -3.32 3.97 2.84
N LEU A 17 -2.08 3.51 2.68
CA LEU A 17 -1.60 2.97 1.41
C LEU A 17 -2.33 1.67 1.03
N TYR A 18 -2.70 0.80 1.98
CA TYR A 18 -3.57 -0.34 1.70
C TYR A 18 -4.97 0.08 1.22
N LEU A 19 -5.57 1.08 1.86
CA LEU A 19 -6.86 1.64 1.41
C LEU A 19 -6.75 2.23 0.01
N LEU A 20 -5.66 2.96 -0.29
CA LEU A 20 -5.39 3.49 -1.61
C LEU A 20 -5.22 2.38 -2.66
N ALA A 21 -4.50 1.29 -2.32
CA ALA A 21 -4.35 0.14 -3.21
C ALA A 21 -5.70 -0.48 -3.58
N ILE A 22 -6.60 -0.64 -2.59
CA ILE A 22 -7.96 -1.16 -2.80
C ILE A 22 -8.76 -0.20 -3.68
N GLY A 23 -8.66 1.11 -3.45
CA GLY A 23 -9.31 2.12 -4.30
C GLY A 23 -8.84 2.09 -5.75
N ILE A 24 -7.52 1.97 -5.96
CA ILE A 24 -6.93 1.85 -7.32
C ILE A 24 -7.37 0.53 -7.97
N LEU A 25 -7.36 -0.59 -7.25
CA LEU A 25 -7.84 -1.88 -7.74
C LEU A 25 -9.31 -1.78 -8.20
N TRP A 26 -10.16 -1.16 -7.38
CA TRP A 26 -11.56 -0.94 -7.71
C TRP A 26 -11.74 -0.03 -8.94
N PHE A 27 -10.96 1.05 -9.02
CA PHE A 27 -10.94 1.95 -10.17
C PHE A 27 -10.56 1.23 -11.46
N ILE A 28 -9.49 0.43 -11.43
CA ILE A 28 -9.04 -0.38 -12.57
C ILE A 28 -10.14 -1.36 -12.97
N PHE A 29 -10.78 -2.03 -12.01
CA PHE A 29 -11.81 -3.04 -12.29
C PHE A 29 -13.03 -2.43 -12.99
N ILE A 30 -13.52 -1.28 -12.50
CA ILE A 30 -14.70 -0.60 -13.09
C ILE A 30 -14.36 0.00 -14.46
N ASN A 31 -13.16 0.56 -14.63
CA ASN A 31 -12.77 1.29 -15.83
C ASN A 31 -11.88 0.47 -16.76
N ALA A 32 -11.80 -0.86 -16.59
CA ALA A 32 -10.84 -1.72 -17.30
C ALA A 32 -10.93 -1.55 -18.83
N GLN A 33 -12.16 -1.53 -19.36
CA GLN A 33 -12.42 -1.35 -20.79
C GLN A 33 -11.96 0.03 -21.27
N GLY A 34 -12.38 1.11 -20.60
CA GLY A 34 -11.97 2.47 -20.96
C GLY A 34 -10.47 2.71 -20.83
N LEU A 35 -9.82 2.09 -19.84
CA LEU A 35 -8.36 2.13 -19.66
C LEU A 35 -7.62 1.36 -20.75
N GLN A 36 -8.20 0.26 -21.24
CA GLN A 36 -7.64 -0.52 -22.34
C GLN A 36 -7.77 0.23 -23.66
N GLU A 37 -8.91 0.88 -23.92
CA GLU A 37 -9.14 1.69 -25.13
C GLU A 37 -8.12 2.83 -25.28
N ILE A 38 -7.71 3.44 -24.16
CA ILE A 38 -6.68 4.50 -24.15
C ILE A 38 -5.26 3.97 -23.93
N ASN A 39 -5.05 2.64 -23.97
CA ASN A 39 -3.76 1.96 -23.71
C ASN A 39 -3.07 2.34 -22.38
N ASN A 40 -3.83 2.76 -21.36
CA ASN A 40 -3.27 3.12 -20.04
C ASN A 40 -3.43 2.02 -18.98
N LEU A 41 -4.15 0.93 -19.29
CA LEU A 41 -4.39 -0.16 -18.34
C LEU A 41 -3.07 -0.70 -17.75
N GLU A 42 -2.05 -0.89 -18.58
CA GLU A 42 -0.74 -1.39 -18.17
C GLU A 42 -0.06 -0.49 -17.14
N ILE A 43 -0.10 0.83 -17.34
CA ILE A 43 0.48 1.83 -16.43
C ILE A 43 -0.23 1.77 -15.08
N TRP A 44 -1.56 1.69 -15.08
CA TRP A 44 -2.34 1.59 -13.84
C TRP A 44 -2.07 0.29 -13.07
N VAL A 45 -1.96 -0.84 -13.78
CA VAL A 45 -1.59 -2.12 -13.18
C VAL A 45 -0.17 -2.07 -12.61
N LEU A 46 0.78 -1.43 -13.31
CA LEU A 46 2.15 -1.26 -12.83
C LEU A 46 2.21 -0.37 -11.58
N ILE A 47 1.45 0.74 -11.54
CA ILE A 47 1.33 1.59 -10.35
C ILE A 47 0.77 0.79 -9.17
N LEU A 48 -0.28 -0.01 -9.39
CA LEU A 48 -0.85 -0.86 -8.36
C LEU A 48 0.17 -1.87 -7.83
N LEU A 49 0.94 -2.50 -8.72
CA LEU A 49 2.00 -3.46 -8.35
C LEU A 49 3.09 -2.79 -7.49
N LEU A 50 3.59 -1.63 -7.92
CA LEU A 50 4.59 -0.87 -7.15
C LEU A 50 4.06 -0.46 -5.78
N LEU A 51 2.81 -0.04 -5.70
CA LEU A 51 2.17 0.38 -4.46
C LEU A 51 1.99 -0.81 -3.49
N LEU A 52 1.65 -1.99 -3.99
CA LEU A 52 1.62 -3.22 -3.22
C LEU A 52 2.99 -3.62 -2.69
N LEU A 53 4.06 -3.44 -3.49
CA LEU A 53 5.43 -3.68 -3.02
C LEU A 53 5.80 -2.72 -1.88
N VAL A 54 5.51 -1.43 -2.02
CA VAL A 54 5.73 -0.43 -0.95
C VAL A 54 5.00 -0.84 0.34
N ASN A 55 3.73 -1.26 0.22
CA ASN A 55 2.96 -1.77 1.36
C ASN A 55 3.56 -3.03 1.99
N PHE A 56 4.06 -3.95 1.18
CA PHE A 56 4.70 -5.17 1.66
C PHE A 56 5.98 -4.84 2.45
N PHE A 57 6.84 -3.97 1.92
CA PHE A 57 8.04 -3.52 2.63
C PHE A 57 7.72 -2.72 3.90
N GLY A 58 6.72 -1.85 3.85
CA GLY A 58 6.22 -1.11 5.02
C GLY A 58 5.78 -2.05 6.14
N SER A 59 4.98 -3.05 5.78
CA SER A 59 4.50 -4.10 6.70
C SER A 59 5.65 -4.94 7.25
N TYR A 60 6.61 -5.35 6.41
CA TYR A 60 7.79 -6.09 6.84
C TYR A 60 8.62 -5.33 7.88
N LYS A 61 8.80 -4.02 7.68
CA LYS A 61 9.52 -3.15 8.62
C LYS A 61 8.80 -3.08 9.98
N ILE A 62 7.46 -2.95 9.97
CA ILE A 62 6.65 -2.96 11.20
C ILE A 62 6.77 -4.31 11.93
N VAL A 63 6.65 -5.43 11.21
CA VAL A 63 6.82 -6.78 11.78
C VAL A 63 8.23 -6.99 12.33
N SER A 64 9.27 -6.48 11.66
CA SER A 64 10.65 -6.56 12.14
C SER A 64 10.84 -5.83 13.47
N TRP A 65 10.19 -4.66 13.64
CA TRP A 65 10.22 -3.90 14.89
C TRP A 65 9.52 -4.63 16.04
N ILE A 66 8.40 -5.29 15.73
CA ILE A 66 7.67 -6.16 16.66
C ILE A 66 8.57 -7.33 17.11
N LYS A 67 9.18 -8.03 16.15
CA LYS A 67 9.98 -9.24 16.40
C LYS A 67 11.28 -8.95 17.16
N GLN A 68 11.89 -7.79 16.96
CA GLN A 68 13.10 -7.38 17.68
C GLN A 68 12.83 -6.92 19.14
N ARG A 69 11.60 -7.04 19.66
CA ARG A 69 11.17 -6.44 20.94
C ARG A 69 11.56 -4.97 21.09
N LYS A 70 11.74 -4.25 19.97
CA LYS A 70 11.85 -2.79 19.99
C LYS A 70 10.51 -2.15 20.32
N MET A 71 9.44 -2.92 20.52
CA MET A 71 8.13 -2.52 21.05
C MET A 71 8.19 -1.97 22.46
#